data_AF-A0A923VYW3-F1
#
_entry.id   AF-A0A923VYW3-F1
#
_cell.length_a   1.000
_cell.length_b   1.000
_cell.length_c   1.000
_cell.angle_alpha   90.00
_cell.angle_beta   90.00
_cell.angle_gamma   90.00
#
_symmetry.space_group_name_H-M   'P 1'
#
loop_
_entity.id
_entity.type
_entity.pdbx_description
1 polymer ?
#
loop_
_entity_poly.entity_id
_entity_poly.type
_entity_poly.pdbx_seq_one_letter_code
_entity_poly.pdbx_strand_id
1 'polypeptide(L)'
;SRKEKLENLAFFDNNKILILDSLGIFPKNINPNIVVITQSPKINLDRLLNIYQPKIIVADGSNFKSYIKRWKESCAKKKIPFQATAEKGFYKIEINR
;
A
#
# COMPACT_ATOMS: atom_id res chain seq x y z
N SER A 1 -20.65 -14.69 5.74
CA SER A 1 -19.71 -15.28 4.76
C SER A 1 -18.31 -15.26 5.35
N ARG A 2 -17.58 -16.38 5.31
CA ARG A 2 -16.20 -16.46 5.79
C ARG A 2 -15.35 -15.70 4.76
N LYS A 3 -14.92 -14.47 5.07
CA LYS A 3 -13.97 -13.74 4.23
C LYS A 3 -12.61 -14.42 4.43
N GLU A 4 -12.11 -15.08 3.40
CA GLU A 4 -10.73 -15.57 3.42
C GLU A 4 -9.80 -14.37 3.53
N LYS A 5 -8.84 -14.47 4.44
CA LYS A 5 -7.86 -13.41 4.66
C LYS A 5 -6.90 -13.42 3.48
N LEU A 6 -6.76 -12.29 2.80
CA LEU A 6 -5.73 -12.15 1.76
C LEU A 6 -4.35 -12.42 2.38
N GLU A 7 -3.49 -13.10 1.64
CA GLU A 7 -2.08 -13.19 2.00
C GLU A 7 -1.48 -11.78 1.98
N ASN A 8 -0.80 -11.41 3.06
CA ASN A 8 -0.26 -10.05 3.22
C ASN A 8 0.98 -9.79 2.36
N LEU A 9 1.50 -10.80 1.64
CA LEU A 9 2.67 -10.66 0.79
C LEU A 9 2.45 -11.38 -0.55
N ALA A 10 2.61 -10.66 -1.64
CA ALA A 10 2.53 -11.20 -2.99
C ALA A 10 3.80 -10.87 -3.78
N PHE A 11 4.02 -11.60 -4.88
CA PHE A 11 5.15 -11.42 -5.77
C PHE A 11 4.69 -11.41 -7.22
N PHE A 12 5.09 -10.39 -7.97
CA PHE A 12 4.78 -10.28 -9.39
C PHE A 12 5.84 -9.47 -10.12
N ASP A 13 6.37 -9.98 -11.23
CA ASP A 13 7.40 -9.33 -12.05
C ASP A 13 8.54 -8.69 -11.23
N ASN A 14 9.21 -9.49 -10.39
CA ASN A 14 10.26 -9.04 -9.46
C ASN A 14 9.85 -7.96 -8.45
N ASN A 15 8.56 -7.60 -8.37
CA ASN A 15 8.04 -6.72 -7.35
C ASN A 15 7.52 -7.54 -6.18
N LYS A 16 8.10 -7.27 -5.00
CA LYS A 16 7.53 -7.71 -3.73
C LYS A 16 6.42 -6.74 -3.32
N ILE A 17 5.21 -7.26 -3.15
CA ILE A 17 4.00 -6.48 -2.89
C ILE A 17 3.51 -6.78 -1.48
N LEU A 18 3.57 -5.80 -0.58
CA LEU A 18 3.00 -5.90 0.76
C LEU A 18 1.54 -5.43 0.71
N ILE A 19 0.61 -6.29 1.14
CA ILE A 19 -0.82 -5.97 1.27
C ILE A 19 -1.11 -5.72 2.75
N LEU A 20 -1.53 -4.50 3.06
CA LEU A 20 -1.90 -4.03 4.39
C LEU A 20 -3.40 -3.97 4.52
N ASP A 21 -3.96 -4.99 5.16
CA ASP A 21 -5.35 -5.05 5.54
C ASP A 21 -5.66 -4.21 6.79
N SER A 22 -6.92 -4.28 7.23
CA SER A 22 -7.44 -3.57 8.40
C SER A 22 -6.65 -3.77 9.70
N LEU A 23 -5.86 -4.86 9.83
CA LEU A 23 -5.04 -5.11 11.01
C LEU A 23 -3.84 -4.16 11.07
N GLY A 24 -3.39 -3.63 9.92
CA GLY A 24 -2.27 -2.69 9.85
C GLY A 24 -0.93 -3.28 10.32
N ILE A 25 -0.79 -4.61 10.30
CA ILE A 25 0.41 -5.33 10.76
C ILE A 25 1.38 -5.46 9.58
N PHE A 26 2.62 -5.01 9.77
CA PHE A 26 3.69 -5.11 8.78
C PHE A 26 5.03 -5.54 9.42
N PRO A 27 5.72 -6.58 8.89
CA PRO A 27 6.95 -7.12 9.48
C PRO A 27 8.19 -6.31 9.07
N LYS A 28 9.13 -6.03 9.99
CA LYS A 28 10.29 -5.18 9.68
C LYS A 28 11.31 -5.80 8.72
N ASN A 29 11.33 -7.12 8.56
CA ASN A 29 12.39 -7.85 7.83
C ASN A 29 12.03 -8.11 6.35
N ILE A 30 11.29 -7.20 5.73
CA ILE A 30 10.95 -7.25 4.30
C ILE A 30 11.21 -5.89 3.66
N ASN A 31 11.52 -5.89 2.36
CA ASN A 31 11.70 -4.70 1.56
C ASN A 31 10.73 -4.74 0.36
N PRO A 32 9.45 -4.37 0.55
CA PRO A 32 8.47 -4.37 -0.53
C PRO A 32 8.72 -3.22 -1.51
N ASN A 33 8.59 -3.50 -2.81
CA ASN A 33 8.62 -2.48 -3.84
C ASN A 33 7.30 -1.71 -3.90
N ILE A 34 6.20 -2.41 -3.65
CA ILE A 34 4.83 -1.89 -3.71
C ILE A 34 4.16 -2.18 -2.37
N VAL A 35 3.48 -1.19 -1.82
CA VAL A 35 2.61 -1.38 -0.65
C VAL A 35 1.18 -1.05 -1.06
N VAL A 36 0.28 -2.01 -0.92
CA VAL A 36 -1.16 -1.85 -1.14
C VAL A 36 -1.82 -1.69 0.23
N ILE A 37 -2.55 -0.60 0.44
CA ILE A 37 -3.31 -0.35 1.67
C ILE A 37 -4.79 -0.58 1.36
N THR A 38 -5.46 -1.40 2.17
CA THR A 38 -6.87 -1.76 2.00
C THR A 38 -7.59 -1.79 3.36
N GLN A 39 -8.89 -1.50 3.37
CA GLN A 39 -9.78 -1.55 4.53
C GLN A 39 -9.46 -0.53 5.64
N SER A 40 -8.94 0.64 5.27
CA SER A 40 -8.73 1.80 6.17
C SER A 40 -7.98 1.49 7.48
N PRO A 41 -6.80 0.85 7.45
CA PRO A 41 -6.10 0.52 8.67
C PRO A 41 -5.62 1.77 9.40
N LYS A 42 -5.68 1.73 10.73
CA LYS A 42 -5.14 2.79 11.58
C LYS A 42 -3.62 2.63 11.71
N ILE A 43 -2.89 3.08 10.69
CA ILE A 43 -1.43 3.03 10.64
C ILE A 43 -0.78 4.41 10.67
N ASN A 44 0.41 4.48 11.27
CA ASN A 44 1.33 5.59 11.05
C ASN A 44 2.12 5.33 9.76
N LEU A 45 1.71 6.00 8.67
CA LEU A 45 2.35 5.80 7.37
C LEU A 45 3.79 6.32 7.34
N ASP A 46 4.11 7.41 8.04
CA ASP A 46 5.48 7.95 8.08
C ASP A 46 6.48 6.90 8.63
N ARG A 47 6.07 6.14 9.65
CA ARG A 47 6.86 5.02 10.19
C ARG A 47 7.10 3.95 9.13
N LEU A 48 6.07 3.58 8.38
CA LEU A 48 6.16 2.59 7.32
C LEU A 48 7.09 3.06 6.19
N LEU A 49 6.94 4.31 5.75
CA LEU A 49 7.78 4.87 4.68
C LEU A 49 9.25 4.92 5.09
N ASN A 50 9.55 5.20 6.37
CA ASN A 50 10.93 5.18 6.88
C ASN A 50 11.54 3.77 6.90
N ILE A 51 10.74 2.73 7.19
CA ILE A 51 11.22 1.34 7.29
C ILE A 51 11.45 0.76 5.89
N TYR A 52 10.47 0.90 4.98
CA TYR A 52 10.49 0.18 3.71
C TYR A 52 10.94 0.99 2.51
N GLN A 53 10.74 2.31 2.51
CA GLN A 53 11.00 3.20 1.36
C GLN A 53 10.51 2.58 0.02
N PRO A 54 9.22 2.21 -0.08
CA PRO A 54 8.72 1.52 -1.27
C PRO A 54 8.76 2.44 -2.50
N LYS A 55 8.79 1.83 -3.68
CA LYS A 55 8.73 2.58 -4.96
C LYS A 55 7.38 3.26 -5.18
N ILE A 56 6.31 2.73 -4.57
CA ILE A 56 4.96 3.30 -4.65
C ILE A 56 4.07 2.79 -3.51
N ILE A 57 3.16 3.65 -3.06
CA ILE A 57 2.00 3.29 -2.24
C ILE A 57 0.74 3.29 -3.11
N VAL A 58 -0.06 2.24 -2.99
CA VAL A 58 -1.37 2.11 -3.64
C VAL A 58 -2.44 2.01 -2.56
N ALA A 59 -3.43 2.90 -2.57
CA ALA A 59 -4.62 2.78 -1.73
C ALA A 59 -5.79 2.26 -2.58
N ASP A 60 -6.37 1.13 -2.18
CA ASP A 60 -7.56 0.64 -2.87
C ASP A 60 -8.82 1.48 -2.54
N GLY A 61 -9.91 1.18 -3.24
CA GLY A 61 -11.18 1.90 -3.12
C GLY A 61 -11.94 1.66 -1.82
N SER A 62 -11.51 0.72 -0.98
CA SER A 62 -12.16 0.42 0.30
C SER A 62 -11.73 1.38 1.42
N ASN A 63 -10.78 2.28 1.15
CA ASN A 63 -10.25 3.21 2.14
C ASN A 63 -11.10 4.49 2.28
N PHE A 64 -11.19 5.01 3.51
CA PHE A 64 -11.82 6.31 3.75
C PHE A 64 -11.07 7.45 3.04
N LYS A 65 -11.81 8.36 2.41
CA LYS A 65 -11.25 9.53 1.69
C LYS A 65 -10.32 10.38 2.57
N SER A 66 -10.64 10.53 3.85
CA SER A 66 -9.79 11.27 4.80
C SER A 66 -8.45 10.58 5.05
N TYR A 67 -8.40 9.24 5.04
CA TYR A 67 -7.17 8.47 5.22
C TYR A 67 -6.30 8.56 3.95
N ILE A 68 -6.93 8.39 2.78
CA ILE A 68 -6.28 8.56 1.48
C ILE A 68 -5.59 9.94 1.41
N LYS A 69 -6.29 11.02 1.78
CA LYS A 69 -5.73 12.38 1.78
C LYS A 69 -4.48 12.48 2.69
N ARG A 70 -4.58 12.00 3.93
CA ARG A 70 -3.46 12.00 4.89
C ARG A 70 -2.26 11.19 4.39
N TRP A 71 -2.51 10.02 3.81
CA TRP A 71 -1.45 9.17 3.27
C TRP A 71 -0.77 9.79 2.05
N LYS A 72 -1.53 10.43 1.18
CA LYS A 72 -1.00 11.19 0.03
C LYS A 72 -0.09 12.32 0.50
N GLU A 73 -0.46 13.04 1.55
CA GLU A 73 0.38 14.08 2.17
C GLU A 73 1.68 13.51 2.76
N SER A 74 1.63 12.40 3.49
CA SER A 74 2.82 11.70 4.00
C SER A 74 3.76 11.23 2.88
N CYS A 75 3.20 10.64 1.81
CA CYS A 75 3.99 10.20 0.66
C CYS A 75 4.66 11.38 -0.06
N ALA A 76 3.93 12.48 -0.23
CA ALA A 76 4.46 13.70 -0.85
C ALA A 76 5.66 14.26 -0.08
N LYS A 77 5.60 14.30 1.26
CA LYS A 77 6.74 14.73 2.11
C LYS A 77 7.99 13.88 1.91
N LYS A 78 7.81 12.59 1.62
CA LYS A 78 8.91 11.62 1.39
C LYS A 78 9.27 11.44 -0.08
N LYS A 79 8.61 12.18 -1.00
CA LYS A 79 8.76 12.03 -2.46
C LYS A 79 8.49 10.60 -2.95
N ILE A 80 7.58 9.89 -2.29
CA ILE A 80 7.17 8.55 -2.68
C ILE A 80 5.88 8.65 -3.53
N PRO A 81 5.83 8.03 -4.71
CA PRO A 81 4.63 7.97 -5.53
C PRO A 81 3.43 7.38 -4.77
N PHE A 82 2.24 7.96 -4.98
CA PHE A 82 1.00 7.51 -4.37
C PHE A 82 -0.12 7.46 -5.41
N GLN A 83 -0.88 6.36 -5.43
CA GLN A 83 -2.06 6.19 -6.28
C GLN A 83 -3.23 5.63 -5.47
N ALA A 84 -4.41 6.25 -5.60
CA ALA A 84 -5.64 5.71 -5.06
C ALA A 84 -6.54 5.21 -6.19
N THR A 85 -7.05 3.98 -6.10
CA THR A 85 -7.99 3.46 -7.11
C THR A 85 -9.37 4.11 -6.98
N ALA A 86 -9.71 4.66 -5.81
CA ALA A 86 -10.88 5.54 -5.66
C ALA A 86 -10.81 6.82 -6.53
N GLU A 87 -9.61 7.26 -6.92
CA GLU A 87 -9.39 8.43 -7.79
C GLU A 87 -9.21 8.03 -9.26
N LYS A 88 -8.44 6.96 -9.53
CA LYS A 88 -7.99 6.58 -10.88
C LYS A 88 -8.56 5.26 -11.41
N GLY A 89 -9.52 4.65 -10.71
CA GLY A 89 -10.17 3.39 -11.08
C GLY A 89 -9.35 2.14 -10.76
N PHE A 90 -8.12 2.06 -11.27
CA PHE A 90 -7.24 0.91 -11.04
C PHE A 90 -5.77 1.32 -10.91
N TYR A 91 -4.93 0.37 -10.49
CA TYR A 91 -3.48 0.45 -10.58
C TYR A 91 -2.98 -0.78 -11.35
N LYS A 92 -2.14 -0.57 -12.36
CA LYS A 92 -1.61 -1.64 -13.22
C LYS A 92 -0.12 -1.79 -12.96
N ILE A 93 0.30 -3.04 -12.82
CA ILE A 93 1.72 -3.42 -12.80
C ILE A 93 2.01 -4.03 -14.17
N GLU A 94 3.01 -3.48 -14.86
CA GLU A 94 3.44 -3.98 -16.16
C GLU A 94 4.55 -5.01 -16.00
N ILE A 95 4.64 -5.94 -16.95
CA ILE A 95 5.70 -6.94 -17.00
C ILE A 95 6.86 -6.31 -17.76
N ASN A 96 8.03 -6.26 -17.14
CA ASN A 96 9.27 -5.91 -17.84
C ASN A 96 9.77 -7.15 -18.57
N ARG A 97 9.58 -7.19 -19.90
CA ARG A 97 10.18 -8.21 -20.76
C ARG A 97 11.59 -7.82 -21.18
#